data_AF-A0A6G3MED1-F1
#
_entry.id   AF-A0A6G3MED1-F1
#
_cell.length_a   1.000
_cell.length_b   1.000
_cell.length_c   1.000
_cell.angle_alpha   90.00
_cell.angle_beta   90.00
_cell.angle_gamma   90.00
#
_symmetry.space_group_name_H-M   'P 1'
#
loop_
_entity.id
_entity.type
_entity.pdbx_description
1 polymer ?
#
loop_
_entity_poly.entity_id
_entity_poly.type
_entity_poly.pdbx_seq_one_letter_code
_entity_poly.pdbx_strand_id
1 'polypeptide(L)'
;MSCECDRFSYSQTIINIILNLLTQQDTYFETYREFLIISLEIFRQQSLSHELEIVTIILTNFQFVDNTLLKLYVLAKNNRNKIIEFIKSGNHIYFMDVEQFLIEQKEFLLLGYKEFKTGNQRKAVETFKSLAFTNDIPSESYESCFEAIKCHICQINDDELFWDTLYWCFSKYGTKSVEILLNVRNISNTFISISEGKISKLLDKYSMAHAIYLKNLIEVENECNPLIHDKYANLLLNELLCHHSSKDKQVQDYIDTFTKFLNFSDFYDPSIILNKIDKIDILKFAKIILLGKMGKHDQALSTIINDFNDVEKAISYCTNENNLKSNYSKSDLFLILLQLCENKGS
;
A
#
# COMPACT_ATOMS: atom_id res chain seq x y z
N MET A 1 -29.46 48.91 -6.61
CA MET A 1 -28.05 48.83 -7.08
C MET A 1 -27.04 49.40 -6.09
N SER A 2 -27.42 49.93 -4.91
CA SER A 2 -26.46 50.46 -3.91
C SER A 2 -26.15 49.52 -2.74
N CYS A 3 -26.95 48.48 -2.47
CA CYS A 3 -26.74 47.61 -1.30
C CYS A 3 -25.79 46.41 -1.51
N GLU A 4 -25.41 46.08 -2.75
CA GLU A 4 -24.56 44.90 -3.03
C GLU A 4 -23.07 45.23 -2.96
N CYS A 5 -22.65 46.44 -3.36
CA CYS A 5 -21.26 46.89 -3.21
C CYS A 5 -20.82 47.02 -1.75
N ASP A 6 -21.73 47.43 -0.85
CA ASP A 6 -21.40 47.60 0.55
C ASP A 6 -21.20 46.25 1.27
N ARG A 7 -21.97 45.21 0.93
CA ARG A 7 -21.77 43.87 1.51
C ARG A 7 -20.42 43.27 1.14
N PHE A 8 -19.96 43.47 -0.10
CA PHE A 8 -18.62 43.04 -0.55
C PHE A 8 -17.49 43.80 0.17
N SER A 9 -17.70 45.09 0.45
CA SER A 9 -16.75 45.92 1.21
C SER A 9 -16.65 45.46 2.68
N TYR A 10 -17.79 45.20 3.33
CA TYR A 10 -17.82 44.73 4.71
C TYR A 10 -17.26 43.33 4.87
N SER A 11 -17.54 42.40 3.93
CA SER A 11 -16.89 41.09 3.94
C SER A 11 -15.38 41.27 3.80
N GLN A 12 -14.88 41.97 2.78
CA GLN A 12 -13.44 42.13 2.58
C GLN A 12 -12.71 42.79 3.76
N THR A 13 -13.40 43.70 4.48
CA THR A 13 -12.86 44.37 5.67
C THR A 13 -12.79 43.43 6.87
N ILE A 14 -13.86 42.67 7.14
CA ILE A 14 -13.87 41.63 8.19
C ILE A 14 -12.82 40.56 7.87
N ILE A 15 -12.68 40.20 6.61
CA ILE A 15 -11.68 39.25 6.10
C ILE A 15 -10.26 39.75 6.34
N ASN A 16 -9.99 41.00 6.00
CA ASN A 16 -8.68 41.61 6.25
C ASN A 16 -8.40 41.74 7.75
N ILE A 17 -9.41 42.04 8.57
CA ILE A 17 -9.29 42.07 10.04
C ILE A 17 -8.99 40.67 10.58
N ILE A 18 -9.69 39.63 10.10
CA ILE A 18 -9.42 38.24 10.47
C ILE A 18 -8.00 37.86 10.03
N LEU A 19 -7.60 38.10 8.78
CA LEU A 19 -6.25 37.80 8.27
C LEU A 19 -5.14 38.52 9.05
N ASN A 20 -5.36 39.78 9.46
CA ASN A 20 -4.39 40.58 10.19
C ASN A 20 -4.31 40.19 11.68
N LEU A 21 -5.39 39.64 12.24
CA LEU A 21 -5.41 39.06 13.59
C LEU A 21 -4.80 37.64 13.61
N LEU A 22 -4.83 36.94 12.48
CA LEU A 22 -4.32 35.57 12.36
C LEU A 22 -2.80 35.47 12.32
N THR A 23 -2.08 36.53 11.95
CA THR A 23 -0.61 36.55 11.89
C THR A 23 0.07 36.76 13.25
N GLN A 24 -0.67 37.04 14.33
CA GLN A 24 -0.10 37.25 15.66
C GLN A 24 0.12 35.93 16.42
N GLN A 25 1.27 35.77 17.08
CA GLN A 25 1.71 34.52 17.76
C GLN A 25 1.37 34.49 19.27
N ASP A 26 0.32 35.18 19.72
CA ASP A 26 -0.07 35.23 21.13
C ASP A 26 -1.01 34.08 21.53
N THR A 27 -0.85 33.57 22.76
CA THR A 27 -1.60 32.41 23.29
C THR A 27 -3.12 32.60 23.36
N TYR A 28 -3.60 33.84 23.48
CA TYR A 28 -5.03 34.17 23.43
C TYR A 28 -5.65 33.97 22.04
N PHE A 29 -4.85 34.00 20.98
CA PHE A 29 -5.33 33.83 19.61
C PHE A 29 -5.54 32.36 19.25
N GLU A 30 -4.96 31.39 19.97
CA GLU A 30 -5.18 29.96 19.69
C GLU A 30 -6.63 29.56 19.97
N THR A 31 -7.20 29.94 21.12
CA THR A 31 -8.60 29.67 21.45
C THR A 31 -9.57 30.33 20.46
N TYR A 32 -9.20 31.50 19.96
CA TYR A 32 -9.98 32.22 18.95
C TYR A 32 -9.89 31.58 17.56
N ARG A 33 -8.71 31.06 17.17
CA ARG A 33 -8.52 30.27 15.95
C ARG A 33 -9.38 29.00 15.97
N GLU A 34 -9.41 28.28 17.08
CA GLU A 34 -10.25 27.08 17.21
C GLU A 34 -11.74 27.42 17.07
N PHE A 35 -12.20 28.51 17.71
CA PHE A 35 -13.59 28.97 17.55
C PHE A 35 -13.92 29.35 16.10
N LEU A 36 -13.02 30.04 15.40
CA LEU A 36 -13.19 30.39 13.99
C LEU A 36 -13.22 29.16 13.09
N ILE A 37 -12.34 28.18 13.33
CA ILE A 37 -12.33 26.90 12.61
C ILE A 37 -13.68 26.22 12.73
N ILE A 38 -14.18 26.03 13.96
CA ILE A 38 -15.46 25.36 14.21
C ILE A 38 -16.62 26.12 13.53
N SER A 39 -16.63 27.44 13.65
CA SER A 39 -17.69 28.27 13.07
C SER A 39 -17.73 28.19 11.53
N LEU A 40 -16.56 28.20 10.89
CA LEU A 40 -16.44 28.08 9.44
C LEU A 40 -16.70 26.65 8.94
N GLU A 41 -16.30 25.62 9.71
CA GLU A 41 -16.65 24.22 9.42
C GLU A 41 -18.16 23.99 9.44
N ILE A 42 -18.87 24.52 10.45
CA ILE A 42 -20.33 24.46 10.55
C ILE A 42 -20.98 25.19 9.38
N PHE A 43 -20.50 26.39 9.06
CA PHE A 43 -21.02 27.16 7.91
C PHE A 43 -20.84 26.40 6.59
N ARG A 44 -19.67 25.77 6.39
CA ARG A 44 -19.38 24.95 5.21
C ARG A 44 -20.32 23.75 5.11
N GLN A 45 -20.57 23.03 6.22
CA GLN A 45 -21.48 21.88 6.25
C GLN A 45 -22.95 22.25 5.99
N GLN A 46 -23.41 23.36 6.58
CA GLN A 46 -24.79 23.84 6.38
C GLN A 46 -25.04 24.35 4.96
N SER A 47 -24.03 24.98 4.35
CA SER A 47 -24.14 25.49 2.98
C SER A 47 -24.14 24.38 1.93
N LEU A 48 -23.59 23.20 2.24
CA LEU A 48 -23.63 22.01 1.37
C LEU A 48 -25.00 21.31 1.35
N SER A 49 -25.90 21.58 2.31
CA SER A 49 -27.20 20.91 2.45
C SER A 49 -28.39 21.70 1.91
N HIS A 50 -28.19 22.93 1.44
CA HIS A 50 -29.22 23.75 0.83
C HIS A 50 -28.92 23.93 -0.67
N GLU A 51 -29.49 23.03 -1.49
CA GLU A 51 -29.66 23.26 -2.92
C GLU A 51 -30.61 24.45 -3.11
N LEU A 52 -30.12 25.64 -3.52
CA LEU A 52 -30.92 26.65 -4.24
C LEU A 52 -30.09 27.86 -4.78
N GLU A 53 -30.08 27.96 -6.11
CA GLU A 53 -30.22 29.17 -6.96
C GLU A 53 -29.26 30.38 -6.96
N ILE A 54 -28.10 30.40 -6.30
CA ILE A 54 -27.12 31.49 -6.54
C ILE A 54 -25.69 30.96 -6.71
N VAL A 55 -25.47 30.18 -7.76
CA VAL A 55 -24.21 29.45 -8.01
C VAL A 55 -22.97 30.35 -7.92
N THR A 56 -22.99 31.57 -8.46
CA THR A 56 -21.80 32.44 -8.49
C THR A 56 -21.47 33.06 -7.12
N ILE A 57 -22.48 33.55 -6.37
CA ILE A 57 -22.25 34.15 -5.03
C ILE A 57 -21.89 33.06 -4.01
N ILE A 58 -22.53 31.89 -4.14
CA ILE A 58 -22.25 30.72 -3.32
C ILE A 58 -20.82 30.22 -3.57
N LEU A 59 -20.36 30.13 -4.82
CA LEU A 59 -18.99 29.75 -5.17
C LEU A 59 -17.94 30.73 -4.59
N THR A 60 -18.17 32.05 -4.68
CA THR A 60 -17.26 33.04 -4.08
C THR A 60 -17.22 32.94 -2.55
N ASN A 61 -18.34 32.61 -1.91
CA ASN A 61 -18.38 32.41 -0.46
C ASN A 61 -17.67 31.10 -0.05
N PHE A 62 -17.85 30.01 -0.80
CA PHE A 62 -17.13 28.76 -0.54
C PHE A 62 -15.63 28.88 -0.75
N GLN A 63 -15.20 29.53 -1.83
CA GLN A 63 -13.77 29.82 -2.06
C GLN A 63 -13.18 30.62 -0.90
N PHE A 64 -13.89 31.65 -0.44
CA PHE A 64 -13.42 32.47 0.67
C PHE A 64 -13.32 31.68 1.98
N VAL A 65 -14.36 30.89 2.30
CA VAL A 65 -14.40 30.04 3.49
C VAL A 65 -13.30 28.99 3.43
N ASP A 66 -13.13 28.31 2.30
CA ASP A 66 -12.12 27.24 2.16
C ASP A 66 -10.69 27.81 2.18
N ASN A 67 -10.44 28.97 1.56
CA ASN A 67 -9.14 29.65 1.64
C ASN A 67 -8.81 30.09 3.06
N THR A 68 -9.80 30.61 3.80
CA THR A 68 -9.62 31.03 5.19
C THR A 68 -9.42 29.84 6.12
N LEU A 69 -10.21 28.78 5.96
CA LEU A 69 -10.05 27.52 6.70
C LEU A 69 -8.66 26.93 6.49
N LEU A 70 -8.16 26.91 5.25
CA LEU A 70 -6.80 26.43 4.97
C LEU A 70 -5.75 27.25 5.73
N LYS A 71 -5.82 28.59 5.69
CA LYS A 71 -4.90 29.46 6.43
C LYS A 71 -4.97 29.22 7.94
N LEU A 72 -6.18 29.06 8.48
CA LEU A 72 -6.40 28.76 9.90
C LEU A 72 -5.81 27.41 10.30
N TYR A 73 -6.01 26.37 9.49
CA TYR A 73 -5.46 25.06 9.78
C TYR A 73 -3.93 25.06 9.75
N VAL A 74 -3.32 25.80 8.82
CA VAL A 74 -1.86 25.97 8.73
C VAL A 74 -1.30 26.69 9.96
N LEU A 75 -1.99 27.71 10.47
CA LEU A 75 -1.52 28.50 11.62
C LEU A 75 -1.74 27.80 12.96
N ALA A 76 -2.74 26.93 13.05
CA ALA A 76 -3.10 26.22 14.28
C ALA A 76 -2.19 25.01 14.51
N LYS A 77 -1.67 24.88 15.74
CA LYS A 77 -0.81 23.75 16.12
C LYS A 77 -1.57 22.42 16.01
N ASN A 78 -0.90 21.36 15.54
CA ASN A 78 -1.41 19.99 15.44
C ASN A 78 -2.58 19.73 14.47
N ASN A 79 -2.90 20.65 13.55
CA ASN A 79 -3.99 20.43 12.57
C ASN A 79 -3.56 19.77 11.26
N ARG A 80 -2.34 19.20 11.19
CA ARG A 80 -1.79 18.59 9.97
C ARG A 80 -2.70 17.50 9.37
N ASN A 81 -3.35 16.69 10.20
CA ASN A 81 -4.31 15.69 9.74
C ASN A 81 -5.57 16.31 9.15
N LYS A 82 -6.11 17.38 9.78
CA LYS A 82 -7.26 18.13 9.26
C LYS A 82 -6.94 18.80 7.93
N ILE A 83 -5.73 19.34 7.78
CA ILE A 83 -5.25 19.90 6.51
C ILE A 83 -5.30 18.84 5.40
N ILE A 84 -4.72 17.65 5.65
CA ILE A 84 -4.68 16.56 4.68
C ILE A 84 -6.10 16.10 4.31
N GLU A 85 -6.97 15.91 5.30
CA GLU A 85 -8.37 15.53 5.08
C GLU A 85 -9.13 16.59 4.29
N PHE A 86 -8.92 17.87 4.64
CA PHE A 86 -9.55 19.00 3.97
C PHE A 86 -9.16 19.07 2.49
N ILE A 87 -7.89 18.84 2.16
CA ILE A 87 -7.39 18.83 0.78
C ILE A 87 -7.94 17.66 -0.03
N LYS A 88 -8.00 16.48 0.59
CA LYS A 88 -8.58 15.27 0.01
C LYS A 88 -10.09 15.43 -0.24
N SER A 89 -10.77 16.26 0.56
CA SER A 89 -12.19 16.56 0.37
C SER A 89 -12.43 17.47 -0.84
N GLY A 90 -13.66 17.46 -1.37
CA GLY A 90 -14.11 18.43 -2.36
C GLY A 90 -14.11 19.85 -1.77
N ASN A 91 -13.08 20.63 -2.09
CA ASN A 91 -12.93 22.02 -1.65
C ASN A 91 -12.78 22.96 -2.85
N HIS A 92 -13.12 24.22 -2.63
CA HIS A 92 -13.10 25.32 -3.59
C HIS A 92 -11.89 26.24 -3.38
N ILE A 93 -10.78 25.69 -2.87
CA ILE A 93 -9.56 26.45 -2.60
C ILE A 93 -9.08 27.09 -3.91
N TYR A 94 -8.91 28.41 -3.89
CA TYR A 94 -8.31 29.14 -4.99
C TYR A 94 -6.86 29.46 -4.66
N PHE A 95 -5.98 28.69 -5.27
CA PHE A 95 -4.58 28.62 -4.87
C PHE A 95 -3.79 29.92 -5.09
N MET A 96 -4.19 30.78 -6.02
CA MET A 96 -3.52 32.08 -6.26
C MET A 96 -3.56 32.99 -5.01
N ASP A 97 -4.62 32.89 -4.19
CA ASP A 97 -4.80 33.74 -2.99
C ASP A 97 -4.09 33.21 -1.75
N VAL A 98 -3.61 31.95 -1.81
CA VAL A 98 -2.99 31.26 -0.67
C VAL A 98 -1.54 30.87 -0.93
N GLU A 99 -1.08 30.88 -2.18
CA GLU A 99 0.28 30.45 -2.56
C GLU A 99 1.37 31.21 -1.82
N GLN A 100 1.34 32.54 -1.86
CA GLN A 100 2.33 33.37 -1.17
C GLN A 100 2.36 33.09 0.34
N PHE A 101 1.19 32.91 0.94
CA PHE A 101 1.06 32.54 2.35
C PHE A 101 1.64 31.15 2.64
N LEU A 102 1.38 30.15 1.80
CA LEU A 102 1.92 28.79 1.96
C LEU A 102 3.45 28.77 1.84
N ILE A 103 4.01 29.58 0.94
CA ILE A 103 5.47 29.76 0.79
C ILE A 103 6.06 30.38 2.08
N GLU A 104 5.44 31.44 2.60
CA GLU A 104 5.86 32.12 3.83
C GLU A 104 5.82 31.20 5.05
N GLN A 105 4.78 30.36 5.15
CA GLN A 105 4.64 29.36 6.21
C GLN A 105 5.47 28.08 5.97
N LYS A 106 6.19 27.98 4.84
CA LYS A 106 6.99 26.81 4.44
C LYS A 106 6.17 25.51 4.34
N GLU A 107 4.88 25.62 4.03
CA GLU A 107 3.97 24.49 3.86
C GLU A 107 4.05 23.93 2.44
N PHE A 108 5.23 23.42 2.09
CA PHE A 108 5.52 22.96 0.73
C PHE A 108 4.70 21.72 0.30
N LEU A 109 4.22 20.92 1.26
CA LEU A 109 3.32 19.81 0.96
C LEU A 109 2.03 20.31 0.29
N LEU A 110 1.53 21.47 0.72
CA LEU A 110 0.33 22.11 0.16
C LEU A 110 0.56 22.67 -1.23
N LEU A 111 1.78 23.14 -1.50
CA LEU A 111 2.20 23.54 -2.83
C LEU A 111 2.24 22.34 -3.79
N GLY A 112 2.66 21.16 -3.34
CA GLY A 112 2.60 19.95 -4.17
C GLY A 112 1.16 19.57 -4.55
N TYR A 113 0.21 19.60 -3.60
CA TYR A 113 -1.21 19.33 -3.89
C TYR A 113 -1.84 20.37 -4.82
N LYS A 114 -1.45 21.65 -4.68
CA LYS A 114 -1.82 22.71 -5.63
C LYS A 114 -1.45 22.32 -7.04
N GLU A 115 -0.17 21.99 -7.26
CA GLU A 115 0.36 21.75 -8.60
C GLU A 115 -0.33 20.56 -9.29
N PHE A 116 -0.73 19.54 -8.52
CA PHE A 116 -1.59 18.46 -9.03
C PHE A 116 -2.97 18.97 -9.47
N LYS A 117 -3.64 19.78 -8.64
CA LYS A 117 -4.95 20.35 -8.97
C LYS A 117 -4.91 21.31 -10.16
N THR A 118 -3.81 22.03 -10.36
CA THR A 118 -3.63 22.93 -11.51
C THR A 118 -3.17 22.21 -12.78
N GLY A 119 -2.96 20.89 -12.74
CA GLY A 119 -2.55 20.08 -13.90
C GLY A 119 -1.03 20.04 -14.15
N ASN A 120 -0.22 20.67 -13.30
CA ASN A 120 1.25 20.69 -13.41
C ASN A 120 1.87 19.46 -12.72
N GLN A 121 1.53 18.27 -13.23
CA GLN A 121 1.87 16.98 -12.60
C GLN A 121 3.37 16.81 -12.31
N ARG A 122 4.23 17.21 -13.24
CA ARG A 122 5.70 17.10 -13.09
C ARG A 122 6.22 17.89 -11.90
N LYS A 123 5.87 19.18 -11.83
CA LYS A 123 6.28 20.06 -10.73
C LYS A 123 5.72 19.57 -9.39
N ALA A 124 4.51 19.03 -9.39
CA ALA A 124 3.88 18.47 -8.20
C ALA A 124 4.66 17.26 -7.65
N VAL A 125 4.98 16.30 -8.52
CA VAL A 125 5.81 15.14 -8.18
C VAL A 125 7.19 15.57 -7.69
N GLU A 126 7.87 16.46 -8.41
CA GLU A 126 9.20 16.96 -8.03
C GLU A 126 9.17 17.64 -6.65
N THR A 127 8.11 18.40 -6.37
CA THR A 127 7.88 19.01 -5.06
C THR A 127 7.79 17.93 -3.99
N PHE A 128 6.96 16.90 -4.16
CA PHE A 128 6.87 15.81 -3.19
C PHE A 128 8.17 15.01 -3.04
N LYS A 129 8.88 14.75 -4.14
CA LYS A 129 10.19 14.07 -4.10
C LYS A 129 11.21 14.87 -3.29
N SER A 130 11.27 16.19 -3.50
CA SER A 130 12.19 17.09 -2.78
C SER A 130 11.83 17.25 -1.29
N LEU A 131 10.54 17.15 -0.95
CA LEU A 131 10.08 17.28 0.43
C LEU A 131 10.17 15.99 1.23
N ALA A 132 10.08 14.84 0.57
CA ALA A 132 10.20 13.56 1.23
C ALA A 132 11.56 13.37 1.90
N PHE A 133 12.61 14.01 1.36
CA PHE A 133 13.99 13.86 1.82
C PHE A 133 14.70 15.20 1.96
N THR A 134 15.31 15.42 3.12
CA THR A 134 16.26 16.51 3.34
C THR A 134 17.65 15.90 3.47
N ASN A 135 18.55 16.17 2.52
CA ASN A 135 19.91 15.58 2.48
C ASN A 135 19.90 14.04 2.58
N ASP A 136 19.03 13.39 1.80
CA ASP A 136 18.80 11.93 1.79
C ASP A 136 18.26 11.32 3.11
N ILE A 137 17.91 12.14 4.09
CA ILE A 137 17.25 11.71 5.32
C ILE A 137 15.73 11.90 5.18
N PRO A 138 14.90 10.90 5.53
CA PRO A 138 13.45 11.05 5.53
C PRO A 138 13.02 12.25 6.38
N SER A 139 12.24 13.16 5.79
CA SER A 139 11.71 14.32 6.52
C SER A 139 10.46 13.94 7.34
N GLU A 140 9.98 14.86 8.18
CA GLU A 140 8.67 14.73 8.84
C GLU A 140 7.51 14.58 7.85
N SER A 141 7.72 15.02 6.59
CA SER A 141 6.73 14.93 5.52
C SER A 141 6.85 13.66 4.68
N TYR A 142 7.83 12.79 4.96
CA TYR A 142 8.13 11.58 4.19
C TYR A 142 6.89 10.71 3.91
N GLU A 143 6.13 10.45 4.97
CA GLU A 143 4.91 9.64 4.92
C GLU A 143 3.78 10.34 4.17
N SER A 144 3.59 11.65 4.44
CA SER A 144 2.56 12.44 3.75
C SER A 144 2.84 12.59 2.26
N CYS A 145 4.11 12.68 1.85
CA CYS A 145 4.50 12.74 0.45
C CYS A 145 4.22 11.42 -0.27
N PHE A 146 4.47 10.28 0.39
CA PHE A 146 4.11 8.97 -0.14
C PHE A 146 2.61 8.86 -0.38
N GLU A 147 1.80 9.21 0.62
CA GLU A 147 0.35 9.19 0.51
C GLU A 147 -0.16 10.11 -0.60
N ALA A 148 0.43 11.30 -0.73
CA ALA A 148 0.09 12.24 -1.81
C ALA A 148 0.38 11.64 -3.20
N ILE A 149 1.57 11.07 -3.39
CA ILE A 149 1.94 10.40 -4.64
C ILE A 149 0.99 9.23 -4.89
N LYS A 150 0.75 8.37 -3.90
CA LYS A 150 -0.14 7.21 -4.01
C LYS A 150 -1.56 7.60 -4.47
N CYS A 151 -2.11 8.68 -3.95
CA CYS A 151 -3.45 9.16 -4.32
C CYS A 151 -3.50 9.75 -5.74
N HIS A 152 -2.44 10.40 -6.21
CA HIS A 152 -2.46 11.19 -7.45
C HIS A 152 -1.74 10.53 -8.64
N ILE A 153 -0.95 9.48 -8.43
CA ILE A 153 -0.16 8.85 -9.50
C ILE A 153 -1.05 8.31 -10.63
N CYS A 154 -2.28 7.87 -10.33
CA CYS A 154 -3.23 7.36 -11.32
C CYS A 154 -3.76 8.43 -12.27
N GLN A 155 -3.61 9.70 -11.90
CA GLN A 155 -4.00 10.86 -12.69
C GLN A 155 -2.88 11.33 -13.62
N ILE A 156 -1.67 10.77 -13.50
CA ILE A 156 -0.53 11.15 -14.34
C ILE A 156 -0.77 10.68 -15.77
N ASN A 157 -0.67 11.62 -16.71
CA ASN A 157 -0.87 11.34 -18.14
C ASN A 157 0.45 11.10 -18.89
N ASP A 158 1.57 11.55 -18.31
CA ASP A 158 2.91 11.39 -18.86
C ASP A 158 3.48 10.04 -18.44
N ASP A 159 3.58 9.10 -19.40
CA ASP A 159 4.15 7.76 -19.21
C ASP A 159 5.55 7.80 -18.60
N GLU A 160 6.41 8.71 -19.06
CA GLU A 160 7.80 8.80 -18.58
C GLU A 160 7.82 9.25 -17.12
N LEU A 161 7.02 10.27 -16.79
CA LEU A 161 6.88 10.76 -15.42
C LEU A 161 6.28 9.69 -14.50
N PHE A 162 5.28 8.94 -14.96
CA PHE A 162 4.67 7.85 -14.20
C PHE A 162 5.72 6.80 -13.81
N TRP A 163 6.46 6.29 -14.80
CA TRP A 163 7.48 5.27 -14.55
C TRP A 163 8.64 5.79 -13.71
N ASP A 164 9.15 7.01 -13.98
CA ASP A 164 10.21 7.63 -13.17
C ASP A 164 9.78 7.83 -11.71
N THR A 165 8.54 8.26 -11.49
CA THR A 165 7.96 8.39 -10.13
C THR A 165 7.90 7.03 -9.44
N LEU A 166 7.45 6.00 -10.15
CA LEU A 166 7.36 4.66 -9.61
C LEU A 166 8.74 4.08 -9.27
N TYR A 167 9.73 4.19 -10.17
CA TYR A 167 11.12 3.79 -9.91
C TYR A 167 11.68 4.50 -8.66
N TRP A 168 11.45 5.80 -8.55
CA TRP A 168 11.87 6.58 -7.39
C TRP A 168 11.19 6.09 -6.11
N CYS A 169 9.87 5.82 -6.13
CA CYS A 169 9.15 5.28 -4.99
C CYS A 169 9.76 3.95 -4.54
N PHE A 170 9.98 3.00 -5.44
CA PHE A 170 10.60 1.72 -5.09
C PHE A 170 12.02 1.88 -4.53
N SER A 171 12.81 2.82 -5.07
CA SER A 171 14.15 3.09 -4.56
C SER A 171 14.17 3.71 -3.16
N LYS A 172 13.15 4.49 -2.79
CA LYS A 172 13.14 5.27 -1.55
C LYS A 172 12.26 4.65 -0.46
N TYR A 173 11.09 4.12 -0.82
CA TYR A 173 10.09 3.52 0.07
C TYR A 173 10.07 1.99 0.05
N GLY A 174 10.82 1.35 -0.86
CA GLY A 174 10.96 -0.10 -0.89
C GLY A 174 9.63 -0.84 -1.07
N THR A 175 9.38 -1.82 -0.20
CA THR A 175 8.20 -2.70 -0.25
C THR A 175 6.87 -1.97 -0.12
N LYS A 176 6.84 -0.81 0.55
CA LYS A 176 5.63 0.00 0.70
C LYS A 176 5.09 0.48 -0.65
N SER A 177 5.98 0.70 -1.62
CA SER A 177 5.61 1.12 -2.99
C SER A 177 4.72 0.12 -3.72
N VAL A 178 4.62 -1.12 -3.24
CA VAL A 178 3.69 -2.11 -3.80
C VAL A 178 2.23 -1.66 -3.66
N GLU A 179 1.88 -0.92 -2.61
CA GLU A 179 0.53 -0.35 -2.46
C GLU A 179 0.16 0.54 -3.65
N ILE A 180 1.14 1.26 -4.21
CA ILE A 180 0.93 2.10 -5.37
C ILE A 180 0.53 1.24 -6.58
N LEU A 181 1.27 0.16 -6.85
CA LEU A 181 0.97 -0.74 -7.97
C LEU A 181 -0.44 -1.37 -7.85
N LEU A 182 -0.80 -1.80 -6.65
CA LEU A 182 -2.12 -2.38 -6.38
C LEU A 182 -3.24 -1.35 -6.60
N ASN A 183 -3.03 -0.11 -6.16
CA ASN A 183 -4.00 0.97 -6.38
C ASN A 183 -4.17 1.30 -7.86
N VAL A 184 -3.08 1.42 -8.61
CA VAL A 184 -3.14 1.76 -10.05
C VAL A 184 -3.86 0.65 -10.84
N ARG A 185 -3.62 -0.63 -10.50
CA ARG A 185 -4.29 -1.77 -11.14
C ARG A 185 -5.81 -1.78 -10.88
N ASN A 186 -6.23 -1.43 -9.67
CA ASN A 186 -7.65 -1.40 -9.30
C ASN A 186 -8.44 -0.24 -9.93
N ILE A 187 -7.76 0.80 -10.41
CA ILE A 187 -8.41 1.98 -10.99
C ILE A 187 -8.54 1.79 -12.51
N SER A 188 -9.75 1.47 -12.95
CA SER A 188 -10.13 1.27 -14.36
C SER A 188 -9.93 2.50 -15.27
N ASN A 189 -9.76 3.69 -14.68
CA ASN A 189 -9.61 4.98 -15.37
C ASN A 189 -8.15 5.45 -15.49
N THR A 190 -7.17 4.57 -15.29
CA THR A 190 -5.78 4.95 -15.51
C THR A 190 -5.55 5.16 -17.01
N PHE A 191 -5.09 6.35 -17.39
CA PHE A 191 -4.80 6.69 -18.80
C PHE A 191 -3.67 5.84 -19.40
N ILE A 192 -2.91 5.16 -18.54
CA ILE A 192 -1.72 4.39 -18.88
C ILE A 192 -2.07 2.90 -18.78
N SER A 193 -1.98 2.18 -19.91
CA SER A 193 -2.05 0.72 -19.89
C SER A 193 -0.77 0.18 -19.24
N ILE A 194 -0.85 -0.26 -17.97
CA ILE A 194 0.31 -0.85 -17.33
C ILE A 194 0.56 -2.23 -17.94
N SER A 195 1.67 -2.42 -18.63
CA SER A 195 2.06 -3.74 -19.12
C SER A 195 2.70 -4.56 -18.00
N GLU A 196 2.19 -5.77 -17.78
CA GLU A 196 2.71 -6.73 -16.79
C GLU A 196 4.22 -6.97 -16.97
N GLY A 197 4.71 -6.94 -18.22
CA GLY A 197 6.13 -7.07 -18.54
C GLY A 197 7.00 -5.94 -17.97
N LYS A 198 6.50 -4.69 -17.92
CA LYS A 198 7.22 -3.57 -17.30
C LYS A 198 7.21 -3.67 -15.77
N ILE A 199 6.07 -4.06 -15.19
CA ILE A 199 5.97 -4.32 -13.74
C ILE A 199 6.98 -5.41 -13.34
N SER A 200 7.01 -6.53 -14.06
CA SER A 200 7.96 -7.61 -13.74
C SER A 200 9.40 -7.10 -13.78
N LYS A 201 9.80 -6.37 -14.83
CA LYS A 201 11.17 -5.84 -14.95
C LYS A 201 11.54 -4.87 -13.82
N LEU A 202 10.58 -4.09 -13.33
CA LEU A 202 10.77 -3.22 -12.17
C LEU A 202 10.97 -4.06 -10.90
N LEU A 203 10.04 -4.98 -10.63
CA LEU A 203 10.01 -5.77 -9.41
C LEU A 203 11.11 -6.83 -9.34
N ASP A 204 11.68 -7.26 -10.48
CA ASP A 204 12.82 -8.19 -10.51
C ASP A 204 14.05 -7.61 -9.78
N LYS A 205 14.15 -6.27 -9.62
CA LYS A 205 15.19 -5.61 -8.81
C LYS A 205 14.91 -5.62 -7.30
N TYR A 206 13.69 -5.91 -6.89
CA TYR A 206 13.20 -5.78 -5.51
C TYR A 206 12.48 -7.07 -5.08
N SER A 207 13.24 -8.12 -4.73
CA SER A 207 12.70 -9.47 -4.45
C SER A 207 11.53 -9.48 -3.47
N MET A 208 11.69 -8.82 -2.31
CA MET A 208 10.67 -8.79 -1.27
C MET A 208 9.42 -8.01 -1.72
N ALA A 209 9.59 -6.92 -2.46
CA ALA A 209 8.46 -6.15 -2.99
C ALA A 209 7.72 -6.96 -4.06
N HIS A 210 8.44 -7.71 -4.88
CA HIS A 210 7.87 -8.65 -5.85
C HIS A 210 7.05 -9.73 -5.16
N ALA A 211 7.57 -10.32 -4.07
CA ALA A 211 6.87 -11.33 -3.31
C ALA A 211 5.56 -10.79 -2.73
N ILE A 212 5.57 -9.59 -2.13
CA ILE A 212 4.35 -8.95 -1.59
C ILE A 212 3.34 -8.66 -2.70
N TYR A 213 3.81 -8.22 -3.87
CA TYR A 213 2.93 -7.99 -5.01
C TYR A 213 2.24 -9.28 -5.47
N LEU A 214 2.99 -10.35 -5.73
CA LEU A 214 2.44 -11.64 -6.17
C LEU A 214 1.54 -12.27 -5.11
N LYS A 215 1.88 -12.14 -3.83
CA LYS A 215 1.04 -12.59 -2.72
C LYS A 215 -0.36 -11.96 -2.79
N ASN A 216 -0.42 -10.64 -2.99
CA ASN A 216 -1.71 -9.95 -3.11
C ASN A 216 -2.50 -10.42 -4.33
N LEU A 217 -1.85 -10.66 -5.47
CA LEU A 217 -2.52 -11.23 -6.64
C LEU A 217 -3.11 -12.61 -6.35
N ILE A 218 -2.35 -13.47 -5.68
CA ILE A 218 -2.78 -14.84 -5.36
C ILE A 218 -3.91 -14.85 -4.32
N GLU A 219 -3.78 -14.09 -3.24
CA GLU A 219 -4.71 -14.15 -2.09
C GLU A 219 -5.95 -13.26 -2.26
N VAL A 220 -5.80 -12.07 -2.86
CA VAL A 220 -6.87 -11.08 -2.96
C VAL A 220 -7.58 -11.18 -4.32
N GLU A 221 -6.82 -11.29 -5.41
CA GLU A 221 -7.38 -11.38 -6.77
C GLU A 221 -7.71 -12.83 -7.19
N ASN A 222 -7.32 -13.83 -6.39
CA ASN A 222 -7.49 -15.27 -6.69
C ASN A 222 -6.85 -15.68 -8.03
N GLU A 223 -5.66 -15.15 -8.32
CA GLU A 223 -5.00 -15.39 -9.60
C GLU A 223 -4.55 -16.86 -9.74
N CYS A 224 -5.02 -17.55 -10.78
CA CYS A 224 -4.79 -18.99 -10.97
C CYS A 224 -3.65 -19.31 -11.96
N ASN A 225 -2.89 -18.31 -12.42
CA ASN A 225 -1.85 -18.51 -13.43
C ASN A 225 -0.64 -19.28 -12.85
N PRO A 226 -0.30 -20.48 -13.34
CA PRO A 226 0.81 -21.28 -12.81
C PRO A 226 2.14 -20.53 -12.73
N LEU A 227 2.44 -19.68 -13.72
CA LEU A 227 3.69 -18.94 -13.78
C LEU A 227 3.85 -17.94 -12.62
N ILE A 228 2.74 -17.37 -12.14
CA ILE A 228 2.72 -16.45 -11.00
C ILE A 228 3.04 -17.22 -9.71
N HIS A 229 2.41 -18.38 -9.54
CA HIS A 229 2.61 -19.25 -8.38
C HIS A 229 4.03 -19.82 -8.34
N ASP A 230 4.56 -20.27 -9.47
CA ASP A 230 5.95 -20.72 -9.59
C ASP A 230 6.93 -19.59 -9.24
N LYS A 231 6.70 -18.38 -9.75
CA LYS A 231 7.55 -17.22 -9.46
C LYS A 231 7.52 -16.85 -7.98
N TYR A 232 6.33 -16.83 -7.37
CA TYR A 232 6.18 -16.55 -5.95
C TYR A 232 6.86 -17.61 -5.07
N ALA A 233 6.69 -18.90 -5.40
CA ALA A 233 7.37 -19.99 -4.71
C ALA A 233 8.90 -19.84 -4.74
N ASN A 234 9.44 -19.48 -5.91
CA ASN A 234 10.88 -19.26 -6.09
C ASN A 234 11.39 -18.05 -5.30
N LEU A 235 10.61 -16.97 -5.23
CA LEU A 235 10.97 -15.80 -4.43
C LEU A 235 11.01 -16.14 -2.93
N LEU A 236 9.98 -16.84 -2.42
CA LEU A 236 9.96 -17.28 -1.02
C LEU A 236 11.14 -18.20 -0.70
N LEU A 237 11.47 -19.12 -1.61
CA LEU A 237 12.61 -20.02 -1.43
C LEU A 237 13.95 -19.25 -1.39
N ASN A 238 14.12 -18.26 -2.28
CA ASN A 238 15.32 -17.44 -2.30
C ASN A 238 15.49 -16.61 -1.01
N GLU A 239 14.41 -15.99 -0.52
CA GLU A 239 14.42 -15.25 0.76
C GLU A 239 14.80 -16.17 1.93
N LEU A 240 14.22 -17.38 1.97
CA LEU A 240 14.51 -18.38 3.00
C LEU A 240 15.99 -18.80 2.98
N LEU A 241 16.56 -19.04 1.78
CA LEU A 241 17.96 -19.37 1.60
C LEU A 241 18.90 -18.25 2.07
N CYS A 242 18.57 -17.00 1.76
CA CYS A 242 19.34 -15.83 2.19
C CYS A 242 19.35 -15.66 3.72
N HIS A 243 18.22 -15.89 4.40
CA HIS A 243 18.15 -15.80 5.86
C HIS A 243 18.76 -17.02 6.58
N HIS A 244 18.70 -18.20 5.97
CA HIS A 244 19.33 -19.41 6.52
C HIS A 244 20.86 -19.26 6.63
N SER A 245 21.51 -18.65 5.62
CA SER A 245 22.95 -18.35 5.70
C SER A 245 23.31 -17.37 6.82
N SER A 246 22.37 -16.54 7.26
CA SER A 246 22.60 -15.44 8.21
C SER A 246 22.39 -15.84 9.69
N LYS A 247 22.00 -17.09 9.99
CA LYS A 247 21.66 -17.58 11.35
C LYS A 247 20.57 -16.73 12.05
N ASP A 248 19.64 -16.19 11.29
CA ASP A 248 18.54 -15.40 11.85
C ASP A 248 17.53 -16.27 12.61
N LYS A 249 17.04 -15.78 13.76
CA LYS A 249 15.95 -16.43 14.51
C LYS A 249 14.62 -16.46 13.73
N GLN A 250 14.51 -15.70 12.64
CA GLN A 250 13.30 -15.56 11.81
C GLN A 250 13.18 -16.62 10.71
N VAL A 251 14.16 -17.52 10.54
CA VAL A 251 14.13 -18.55 9.48
C VAL A 251 12.90 -19.45 9.60
N GLN A 252 12.42 -19.73 10.82
CA GLN A 252 11.22 -20.53 11.03
C GLN A 252 9.96 -19.86 10.48
N ASP A 253 9.81 -18.54 10.62
CA ASP A 253 8.66 -17.80 10.09
C ASP A 253 8.61 -17.86 8.55
N TYR A 254 9.78 -17.83 7.89
CA TYR A 254 9.89 -18.01 6.45
C TYR A 254 9.57 -19.45 6.02
N ILE A 255 10.04 -20.45 6.76
CA ILE A 255 9.67 -21.86 6.52
C ILE A 255 8.16 -22.05 6.64
N ASP A 256 7.54 -21.51 7.68
CA ASP A 256 6.11 -21.64 7.91
C ASP A 256 5.32 -20.93 6.80
N THR A 257 5.75 -19.74 6.39
CA THR A 257 5.12 -18.99 5.30
C THR A 257 5.21 -19.76 3.97
N PHE A 258 6.39 -20.30 3.65
CA PHE A 258 6.60 -21.12 2.45
C PHE A 258 5.75 -22.39 2.48
N THR A 259 5.74 -23.11 3.61
CA THR A 259 4.97 -24.35 3.81
C THR A 259 3.47 -24.10 3.71
N LYS A 260 2.97 -22.99 4.28
CA LYS A 260 1.56 -22.57 4.15
C LYS A 260 1.20 -22.30 2.69
N PHE A 261 2.04 -21.58 1.96
CA PHE A 261 1.82 -21.33 0.54
C PHE A 261 1.78 -22.62 -0.28
N LEU A 262 2.73 -23.53 -0.06
CA LEU A 262 2.77 -24.82 -0.76
C LEU A 262 1.51 -25.66 -0.50
N ASN A 263 0.98 -25.62 0.72
CA ASN A 263 -0.28 -26.30 1.03
C ASN A 263 -1.49 -25.62 0.37
N PHE A 264 -1.54 -24.29 0.38
CA PHE A 264 -2.67 -23.50 -0.09
C PHE A 264 -2.81 -23.51 -1.63
N SER A 265 -1.72 -23.33 -2.36
CA SER A 265 -1.78 -23.21 -3.83
C SER A 265 -1.67 -24.56 -4.53
N ASP A 266 -2.54 -24.81 -5.51
CA ASP A 266 -2.51 -26.00 -6.37
C ASP A 266 -1.99 -25.69 -7.80
N PHE A 267 -1.55 -24.45 -8.07
CA PHE A 267 -1.24 -23.99 -9.43
C PHE A 267 0.25 -23.99 -9.78
N TYR A 268 1.16 -24.19 -8.82
CA TYR A 268 2.60 -24.29 -9.11
C TYR A 268 2.99 -25.71 -9.55
N ASP A 269 4.15 -25.87 -10.20
CA ASP A 269 4.72 -27.18 -10.53
C ASP A 269 5.52 -27.75 -9.34
N PRO A 270 5.03 -28.80 -8.66
CA PRO A 270 5.71 -29.36 -7.49
C PRO A 270 7.06 -29.98 -7.81
N SER A 271 7.26 -30.46 -9.04
CA SER A 271 8.49 -31.14 -9.47
C SER A 271 9.68 -30.17 -9.56
N ILE A 272 9.43 -28.95 -10.06
CA ILE A 272 10.44 -27.91 -10.19
C ILE A 272 10.91 -27.45 -8.82
N ILE A 273 9.98 -27.23 -7.89
CA ILE A 273 10.30 -26.79 -6.53
C ILE A 273 11.04 -27.91 -5.78
N LEU A 274 10.58 -29.15 -5.90
CA LEU A 274 11.20 -30.30 -5.23
C LEU A 274 12.68 -30.44 -5.60
N ASN A 275 13.01 -30.32 -6.89
CA ASN A 275 14.39 -30.39 -7.37
C ASN A 275 15.30 -29.32 -6.77
N LYS A 276 14.75 -28.17 -6.37
CA LYS A 276 15.51 -27.07 -5.75
C LYS A 276 15.70 -27.28 -4.25
N ILE A 277 14.74 -27.90 -3.57
CA ILE A 277 14.77 -28.08 -2.11
C ILE A 277 15.31 -29.43 -1.65
N ASP A 278 15.51 -30.40 -2.55
CA ASP A 278 15.82 -31.80 -2.22
C ASP A 278 17.04 -31.98 -1.29
N LYS A 279 18.01 -31.06 -1.40
CA LYS A 279 19.27 -31.09 -0.62
C LYS A 279 19.25 -30.22 0.65
N ILE A 280 18.12 -29.60 0.98
CA ILE A 280 18.01 -28.64 2.08
C ILE A 280 17.32 -29.30 3.28
N ASP A 281 18.11 -29.66 4.30
CA ASP A 281 17.63 -30.42 5.47
C ASP A 281 16.55 -29.70 6.28
N ILE A 282 16.58 -28.37 6.37
CA ILE A 282 15.56 -27.60 7.08
C ILE A 282 14.18 -27.61 6.39
N LEU A 283 14.12 -27.99 5.10
CA LEU A 283 12.89 -27.99 4.30
C LEU A 283 12.25 -29.38 4.14
N LYS A 284 12.62 -30.34 5.00
CA LYS A 284 12.05 -31.70 4.98
C LYS A 284 10.52 -31.74 5.05
N PHE A 285 9.88 -30.84 5.80
CA PHE A 285 8.41 -30.74 5.82
C PHE A 285 7.82 -30.23 4.50
N ALA A 286 8.45 -29.23 3.87
CA ALA A 286 8.04 -28.76 2.54
C ALA A 286 8.21 -29.89 1.49
N LYS A 287 9.26 -30.69 1.59
CA LYS A 287 9.48 -31.88 0.75
C LYS A 287 8.34 -32.89 0.86
N ILE A 288 7.88 -33.20 2.08
CA ILE A 288 6.76 -34.11 2.33
C ILE A 288 5.48 -33.61 1.64
N ILE A 289 5.20 -32.30 1.69
CA ILE A 289 4.03 -31.70 1.04
C ILE A 289 4.12 -31.85 -0.49
N LEU A 290 5.27 -31.50 -1.08
CA LEU A 290 5.47 -31.62 -2.53
C LEU A 290 5.36 -33.06 -3.01
N LEU A 291 5.95 -34.02 -2.30
CA LEU A 291 5.84 -35.45 -2.60
C LEU A 291 4.38 -35.91 -2.55
N GLY A 292 3.61 -35.42 -1.57
CA GLY A 292 2.16 -35.66 -1.49
C GLY A 292 1.41 -35.14 -2.70
N LYS A 293 1.67 -33.90 -3.13
CA LYS A 293 1.04 -33.32 -4.33
C LYS A 293 1.41 -34.06 -5.62
N MET A 294 2.59 -34.67 -5.67
CA MET A 294 3.03 -35.51 -6.79
C MET A 294 2.48 -36.94 -6.75
N GLY A 295 1.74 -37.32 -5.70
CA GLY A 295 1.26 -38.69 -5.50
C GLY A 295 2.32 -39.69 -5.00
N LYS A 296 3.54 -39.22 -4.66
CA LYS A 296 4.64 -40.04 -4.12
C LYS A 296 4.51 -40.20 -2.60
N HIS A 297 3.38 -40.76 -2.18
CA HIS A 297 3.03 -40.87 -0.76
C HIS A 297 3.92 -41.84 0.02
N ASP A 298 4.47 -42.86 -0.66
CA ASP A 298 5.48 -43.78 -0.14
C ASP A 298 6.73 -43.04 0.36
N GLN A 299 7.27 -42.15 -0.46
CA GLN A 299 8.45 -41.35 -0.14
C GLN A 299 8.15 -40.29 0.93
N ALA A 300 6.94 -39.73 0.91
CA ALA A 300 6.50 -38.76 1.91
C ALA A 300 6.40 -39.42 3.29
N LEU A 301 5.69 -40.55 3.39
CA LEU A 301 5.52 -41.30 4.64
C LEU A 301 6.83 -41.89 5.13
N SER A 302 7.70 -42.40 4.23
CA SER A 302 9.03 -42.87 4.63
C SER A 302 9.87 -41.76 5.24
N THR A 303 9.77 -40.53 4.71
CA THR A 303 10.48 -39.37 5.26
C THR A 303 9.96 -39.04 6.66
N ILE A 304 8.64 -39.05 6.89
CA ILE A 304 8.05 -38.80 8.22
C ILE A 304 8.53 -39.85 9.23
N ILE A 305 8.46 -41.13 8.86
CA ILE A 305 8.77 -42.24 9.77
C ILE A 305 10.27 -42.33 10.01
N ASN A 306 11.11 -42.22 8.99
CA ASN A 306 12.55 -42.46 9.12
C ASN A 306 13.30 -41.24 9.65
N ASP A 307 12.98 -40.03 9.19
CA ASP A 307 13.73 -38.83 9.56
C ASP A 307 13.18 -38.16 10.83
N PHE A 308 11.86 -38.17 11.03
CA PHE A 308 11.23 -37.50 12.18
C PHE A 308 10.82 -38.48 13.30
N ASN A 309 10.73 -39.78 13.00
CA ASN A 309 10.27 -40.82 13.92
C ASN A 309 8.91 -40.48 14.59
N ASP A 310 8.05 -39.78 13.86
CA ASP A 310 6.79 -39.20 14.36
C ASP A 310 5.59 -39.90 13.72
N VAL A 311 5.13 -40.96 14.38
CA VAL A 311 4.02 -41.80 13.90
C VAL A 311 2.69 -41.02 13.93
N GLU A 312 2.52 -40.12 14.88
CA GLU A 312 1.31 -39.29 14.98
C GLU A 312 1.17 -38.35 13.78
N LYS A 313 2.26 -37.73 13.33
CA LYS A 313 2.25 -36.94 12.10
C LYS A 313 2.01 -37.79 10.85
N ALA A 314 2.49 -39.03 10.82
CA ALA A 314 2.23 -39.93 9.69
C ALA A 314 0.74 -40.31 9.60
N ILE A 315 0.09 -40.53 10.75
CA ILE A 315 -1.36 -40.74 10.82
C ILE A 315 -2.11 -39.48 10.39
N SER A 316 -1.71 -38.30 10.90
CA SER A 316 -2.30 -37.02 10.52
C SER A 316 -2.20 -36.78 9.01
N TYR A 317 -1.06 -37.10 8.40
CA TYR A 317 -0.85 -37.04 6.95
C TYR A 317 -1.84 -37.92 6.17
N CYS A 318 -2.11 -39.16 6.63
CA CYS A 318 -3.09 -40.07 6.01
C CYS A 318 -4.54 -39.60 6.17
N THR A 319 -4.82 -38.78 7.20
CA THR A 319 -6.17 -38.23 7.44
C THR A 319 -6.43 -36.90 6.75
N ASN A 320 -5.41 -36.24 6.20
CA ASN A 320 -5.54 -34.91 5.60
C ASN A 320 -6.21 -34.98 4.22
N GLU A 321 -7.34 -34.27 4.07
CA GLU A 321 -8.15 -34.27 2.84
C GLU A 321 -7.38 -33.78 1.60
N ASN A 322 -6.41 -32.88 1.77
CA ASN A 322 -5.58 -32.41 0.65
C ASN A 322 -4.72 -33.52 0.04
N ASN A 323 -4.33 -34.52 0.84
CA ASN A 323 -3.57 -35.68 0.36
C ASN A 323 -4.47 -36.76 -0.25
N LEU A 324 -5.79 -36.70 0.00
CA LEU A 324 -6.79 -37.61 -0.55
C LEU A 324 -7.35 -37.15 -1.90
N LYS A 325 -6.97 -35.95 -2.36
CA LYS A 325 -7.28 -35.44 -3.71
C LYS A 325 -6.50 -36.17 -4.81
N SER A 326 -5.45 -36.92 -4.45
CA SER A 326 -4.75 -37.82 -5.37
C SER A 326 -5.58 -39.08 -5.61
N ASN A 327 -5.21 -39.93 -6.58
CA ASN A 327 -5.92 -41.18 -6.90
C ASN A 327 -5.88 -42.24 -5.77
N TYR A 328 -5.51 -41.86 -4.54
CA TYR A 328 -5.35 -42.75 -3.39
C TYR A 328 -6.51 -42.60 -2.42
N SER A 329 -7.11 -43.73 -2.05
CA SER A 329 -8.07 -43.75 -0.95
C SER A 329 -7.36 -43.63 0.40
N LYS A 330 -8.09 -43.23 1.44
CA LYS A 330 -7.59 -43.23 2.82
C LYS A 330 -7.01 -44.60 3.21
N SER A 331 -7.68 -45.68 2.80
CA SER A 331 -7.22 -47.05 3.05
C SER A 331 -5.86 -47.34 2.40
N ASP A 332 -5.63 -46.86 1.18
CA ASP A 332 -4.36 -47.08 0.46
C ASP A 332 -3.18 -46.39 1.17
N LEU A 333 -3.38 -45.17 1.68
CA LEU A 333 -2.36 -44.45 2.45
C LEU A 333 -2.02 -45.18 3.76
N PHE A 334 -3.03 -45.72 4.46
CA PHE A 334 -2.79 -46.51 5.68
C PHE A 334 -2.10 -47.84 5.39
N LEU A 335 -2.36 -48.49 4.26
CA LEU A 335 -1.63 -49.71 3.86
C LEU A 335 -0.15 -49.41 3.62
N ILE A 336 0.17 -48.32 2.93
CA ILE A 336 1.56 -47.86 2.74
C ILE A 336 2.22 -47.58 4.09
N LEU A 337 1.52 -46.92 5.01
CA LEU A 337 2.02 -46.64 6.35
C LEU A 337 2.35 -47.92 7.13
N LEU A 338 1.44 -48.91 7.12
CA LEU A 338 1.62 -50.19 7.80
C LEU A 338 2.84 -50.96 7.24
N GLN A 339 2.97 -51.03 5.91
CA GLN A 339 4.08 -51.71 5.25
C GLN A 339 5.43 -51.05 5.59
N LEU A 340 5.48 -49.73 5.71
CA LEU A 340 6.69 -49.00 6.13
C LEU A 340 7.04 -49.23 7.61
N CYS A 341 6.04 -49.33 8.49
CA CYS A 341 6.26 -49.62 9.90
C CYS A 341 6.77 -51.06 10.14
N GLU A 342 6.24 -52.05 9.40
CA GLU A 342 6.69 -53.44 9.49
C GLU A 342 8.16 -53.60 9.07
N ASN A 343 8.58 -52.89 8.02
CA ASN A 343 9.96 -52.88 7.53
C ASN A 343 10.95 -52.16 8.45
N LYS A 344 10.48 -51.39 9.44
CA LYS A 344 11.33 -50.69 10.42
C LYS A 344 11.48 -51.46 11.73
N GLY A 345 10.52 -52.35 12.03
CA GLY A 345 10.51 -53.22 13.21
C GLY A 345 11.23 -54.56 13.01
N SER A 346 11.71 -54.83 11.79
CA SER A 346 12.60 -55.94 11.43
C SER A 346 14.03 -55.46 11.25
#